data_AF-X0VBC0-F1
#
_entry.id   AF-X0VBC0-F1
#
_cell.length_a   1.000
_cell.length_b   1.000
_cell.length_c   1.000
_cell.angle_alpha   90.00
_cell.angle_beta   90.00
_cell.angle_gamma   90.00
#
_symmetry.space_group_name_H-M   'P 1'
#
loop_
_entity.id
_entity.type
_entity.pdbx_description
1 polymer ?
#
loop_
_entity_poly.entity_id
_entity_poly.type
_entity_poly.pdbx_seq_one_letter_code
_entity_poly.pdbx_strand_id
1 'polypeptide(L)'
;YLGTSPVEPWGTAEEGYHFSEDMVDKGIAWLRGIHTMTPDKPFFLYTTFGATHAPHHVPKEYIEKYKGKFDKGWDAIREETLANMKKKGIVPKDTELTGRPEGVEAWDDLNETQKKVYARLMEVYAGFAEHTDAQVMRLIEALEEIGVYDDTLFIYIAGDNGASAEGGLDGTFNELMALNAIPQELQDVLPRLDDLGGPKAFNHYPVGWAHAMNSPYQWTKQVASHFGGTRNGMALSWPNGIKAKGEIRQQFHHVIDIVPTILEVAGLPEPYMGQWAS
;
A
#
# COMPACT_ATOMS: atom_id res chain seq x y z
N TYR A 1 14.40 -13.91 3.94
CA TYR A 1 15.21 -14.84 4.75
C TYR A 1 14.35 -16.01 5.19
N LEU A 2 14.93 -17.22 5.29
CA LEU A 2 14.35 -18.36 6.01
C LEU A 2 15.16 -18.53 7.30
N GLY A 3 14.61 -18.09 8.43
CA GLY A 3 15.38 -17.91 9.65
C GLY A 3 16.47 -16.86 9.44
N THR A 4 17.74 -17.29 9.50
CA THR A 4 18.91 -16.43 9.29
C THR A 4 19.51 -16.56 7.89
N SER A 5 18.98 -17.43 7.03
CA SER A 5 19.51 -17.66 5.68
C SER A 5 18.85 -16.73 4.66
N PRO A 6 19.62 -15.99 3.83
CA PRO A 6 19.04 -15.23 2.73
C PRO A 6 18.33 -16.18 1.76
N VAL A 7 17.28 -15.67 1.13
CA VAL A 7 16.53 -16.40 0.11
C VAL A 7 16.69 -15.59 -1.15
N GLU A 8 17.37 -16.15 -2.14
CA GLU A 8 17.48 -15.54 -3.44
C GLU A 8 16.17 -15.68 -4.22
N PRO A 9 15.81 -14.70 -5.07
CA PRO A 9 14.77 -14.87 -6.07
C PRO A 9 14.96 -16.17 -6.84
N TRP A 10 13.87 -16.89 -7.12
CA TRP A 10 13.96 -18.12 -7.90
C TRP A 10 14.17 -17.88 -9.40
N GLY A 11 13.93 -16.65 -9.88
CA GLY A 11 14.09 -16.25 -11.27
C GLY A 11 14.07 -14.74 -11.47
N THR A 12 14.09 -14.30 -12.73
CA THR A 12 13.98 -12.88 -13.12
C THR A 12 12.53 -12.48 -13.43
N ALA A 13 12.28 -11.18 -13.60
CA ALA A 13 10.97 -10.67 -14.02
C ALA A 13 10.53 -11.27 -15.37
N GLU A 14 11.47 -11.49 -16.30
CA GLU A 14 11.21 -12.13 -17.60
C GLU A 14 10.82 -13.61 -17.47
N GLU A 15 11.27 -14.27 -16.39
CA GLU A 15 10.89 -15.64 -16.04
C GLU A 15 9.58 -15.69 -15.24
N GLY A 16 8.93 -14.54 -15.01
CA GLY A 16 7.69 -14.41 -14.28
C GLY A 16 7.85 -14.19 -12.77
N TYR A 17 9.06 -13.93 -12.28
CA TYR A 17 9.27 -13.67 -10.87
C TYR A 17 8.72 -12.31 -10.44
N HIS A 18 7.95 -12.30 -9.36
CA HIS A 18 7.57 -11.09 -8.65
C HIS A 18 7.61 -11.31 -7.13
N PHE A 19 8.26 -10.41 -6.38
CA PHE A 19 8.49 -10.60 -4.95
C PHE A 19 7.20 -10.73 -4.13
N SER A 20 6.17 -9.93 -4.41
CA SER A 20 4.87 -10.05 -3.73
C SER A 20 4.21 -11.41 -3.94
N GLU A 21 4.42 -12.05 -5.09
CA GLU A 21 3.85 -13.37 -5.38
C GLU A 21 4.62 -14.45 -4.63
N ASP A 22 5.97 -14.43 -4.70
CA ASP A 22 6.83 -15.39 -4.01
C ASP A 22 6.63 -15.35 -2.48
N MET A 23 6.47 -14.15 -1.90
CA MET A 23 6.16 -14.00 -0.48
C MET A 23 4.81 -14.64 -0.11
N VAL A 24 3.78 -14.44 -0.93
CA VAL A 24 2.47 -15.04 -0.70
C VAL A 24 2.48 -16.55 -0.91
N ASP A 25 3.17 -17.05 -1.94
CA ASP A 25 3.33 -18.48 -2.20
C ASP A 25 3.97 -19.20 -1.00
N LYS A 26 5.05 -18.64 -0.46
CA LYS A 26 5.71 -19.16 0.74
C LYS A 26 4.81 -19.09 1.96
N GLY A 27 4.07 -18.00 2.14
CA GLY A 27 3.11 -17.83 3.23
C GLY A 27 2.00 -18.89 3.19
N ILE A 28 1.39 -19.10 2.03
CA ILE A 28 0.36 -20.12 1.79
C ILE A 28 0.93 -21.53 2.03
N ALA A 29 2.12 -21.82 1.50
CA ALA A 29 2.76 -23.11 1.69
C ALA A 29 3.03 -23.41 3.17
N TRP A 30 3.48 -22.40 3.92
CA TRP A 30 3.70 -22.51 5.36
C TRP A 30 2.38 -22.72 6.13
N LEU A 31 1.34 -21.95 5.83
CA LEU A 31 0.00 -22.10 6.43
C LEU A 31 -0.55 -23.51 6.23
N ARG A 32 -0.56 -23.99 4.97
CA ARG A 32 -1.03 -25.35 4.62
C ARG A 32 -0.19 -26.42 5.32
N GLY A 33 1.12 -26.21 5.41
CA GLY A 33 2.03 -27.12 6.12
C GLY A 33 1.71 -27.24 7.61
N ILE A 34 1.52 -26.12 8.31
CA ILE A 34 1.14 -26.13 9.73
C ILE A 34 -0.23 -26.78 9.92
N HIS A 35 -1.22 -26.40 9.11
CA HIS A 35 -2.57 -26.95 9.22
C HIS A 35 -2.60 -28.47 8.99
N THR A 36 -1.79 -28.99 8.06
CA THR A 36 -1.70 -30.43 7.80
C THR A 36 -1.02 -31.18 8.94
N MET A 37 0.06 -30.64 9.50
CA MET A 37 0.90 -31.33 10.49
C MET A 37 0.36 -31.20 11.92
N THR A 38 -0.20 -30.04 12.25
CA THR A 38 -0.68 -29.68 13.60
C THR A 38 -1.94 -28.80 13.49
N PRO A 39 -3.10 -29.36 13.07
CA PRO A 39 -4.31 -28.58 12.80
C PRO A 39 -4.82 -27.79 14.01
N ASP A 40 -4.59 -28.31 15.23
CA ASP A 40 -5.02 -27.67 16.48
C ASP A 40 -4.09 -26.54 16.94
N LYS A 41 -2.94 -26.34 16.28
CA LYS A 41 -1.98 -25.31 16.66
C LYS A 41 -2.32 -23.99 15.96
N PRO A 42 -2.58 -22.90 16.69
CA PRO A 42 -2.83 -21.60 16.07
C PRO A 42 -1.56 -21.10 15.35
N PHE A 43 -1.76 -20.22 14.37
CA PHE A 43 -0.67 -19.59 13.63
C PHE A 43 -0.70 -18.07 13.82
N PHE A 44 0.45 -17.46 13.60
CA PHE A 44 0.58 -16.02 13.41
C PHE A 44 1.37 -15.82 12.12
N LEU A 45 0.72 -15.27 11.10
CA LEU A 45 1.34 -14.92 9.83
C LEU A 45 1.40 -13.40 9.71
N TYR A 46 2.61 -12.87 9.59
CA TYR A 46 2.83 -11.45 9.34
C TYR A 46 3.35 -11.27 7.92
N THR A 47 2.49 -10.79 7.03
CA THR A 47 2.81 -10.57 5.61
C THR A 47 2.94 -9.08 5.34
N THR A 48 4.17 -8.62 5.13
CA THR A 48 4.49 -7.21 4.85
C THR A 48 5.04 -7.07 3.45
N PHE A 49 4.22 -6.58 2.54
CA PHE A 49 4.65 -6.29 1.17
C PHE A 49 5.65 -5.14 1.17
N GLY A 50 6.65 -5.21 0.28
CA GLY A 50 7.38 -4.02 -0.15
C GLY A 50 6.54 -3.14 -1.09
N ALA A 51 5.47 -3.70 -1.65
CA ALA A 51 4.49 -2.97 -2.42
C ALA A 51 3.60 -2.08 -1.52
N THR A 52 3.18 -0.89 -1.93
CA THR A 52 3.47 -0.18 -3.19
C THR A 52 4.55 0.89 -2.98
N HIS A 53 5.65 0.58 -2.30
CA HIS A 53 6.78 1.50 -2.21
C HIS A 53 7.45 1.63 -3.59
N ALA A 54 8.11 2.75 -3.83
CA ALA A 54 8.96 2.90 -5.01
C ALA A 54 10.24 2.03 -4.91
N PRO A 55 10.85 1.62 -6.02
CA PRO A 55 10.34 1.78 -7.38
C PRO A 55 9.06 0.96 -7.59
N HIS A 56 8.09 1.53 -8.31
CA HIS A 56 6.86 0.79 -8.59
C HIS A 56 7.14 -0.25 -9.68
N HIS A 57 7.35 -1.51 -9.30
CA HIS A 57 7.54 -2.63 -10.22
C HIS A 57 6.32 -3.54 -10.21
N VAL A 58 5.72 -3.76 -11.37
CA VAL A 58 4.49 -4.55 -11.50
C VAL A 58 4.35 -5.10 -12.92
N PRO A 59 3.75 -6.30 -13.11
CA PRO A 59 3.49 -6.83 -14.45
C PRO A 59 2.67 -5.86 -15.31
N LYS A 60 3.04 -5.75 -16.59
CA LYS A 60 2.51 -4.75 -17.51
C LYS A 60 0.99 -4.81 -17.66
N GLU A 61 0.42 -6.02 -17.62
CA GLU A 61 -1.02 -6.25 -17.71
C GLU A 61 -1.82 -5.58 -16.59
N TYR A 62 -1.23 -5.37 -15.40
CA TYR A 62 -1.88 -4.61 -14.34
C TYR A 62 -1.85 -3.11 -14.62
N ILE A 63 -0.74 -2.60 -15.18
CA ILE A 63 -0.61 -1.18 -15.56
C ILE A 63 -1.63 -0.81 -16.64
N GLU A 64 -1.77 -1.65 -17.67
CA GLU A 64 -2.65 -1.35 -18.82
C GLU A 64 -4.14 -1.26 -18.45
N LYS A 65 -4.58 -1.88 -17.34
CA LYS A 65 -5.96 -1.71 -16.81
C LYS A 65 -6.28 -0.26 -16.45
N TYR A 66 -5.27 0.52 -16.10
CA TYR A 66 -5.40 1.89 -15.62
C TYR A 66 -5.19 2.94 -16.71
N LYS A 67 -4.91 2.53 -17.95
CA LYS A 67 -4.66 3.46 -19.06
C LYS A 67 -5.77 4.52 -19.20
N GLY A 68 -5.40 5.79 -19.08
CA GLY A 68 -6.28 6.96 -19.18
C GLY A 68 -7.20 7.19 -17.97
N LYS A 69 -7.13 6.37 -16.92
CA LYS A 69 -7.98 6.53 -15.72
C LYS A 69 -7.58 7.74 -14.87
N PHE A 70 -6.38 8.27 -15.08
CA PHE A 70 -5.80 9.37 -14.33
C PHE A 70 -5.65 10.68 -15.13
N ASP A 71 -6.15 10.73 -16.37
CA ASP A 71 -6.03 11.90 -17.26
C ASP A 71 -6.77 13.15 -16.75
N LYS A 72 -7.78 12.94 -15.90
CA LYS A 72 -8.50 14.02 -15.20
C LYS A 72 -7.69 14.68 -14.07
N GLY A 73 -6.57 14.09 -13.68
CA GLY A 73 -5.63 14.68 -12.75
C GLY A 73 -5.94 14.52 -11.27
N TRP A 74 -4.96 14.92 -10.46
CA TRP A 74 -5.03 14.81 -9.01
C TRP A 74 -6.14 15.67 -8.41
N ASP A 75 -6.40 16.88 -8.91
CA ASP A 75 -7.41 17.77 -8.32
C ASP A 75 -8.81 17.14 -8.40
N ALA A 76 -9.21 16.64 -9.57
CA ALA A 76 -10.49 15.96 -9.75
C ALA A 76 -10.57 14.64 -8.96
N ILE A 77 -9.48 13.86 -8.91
CA ILE A 77 -9.42 12.62 -8.12
C ILE A 77 -9.62 12.91 -6.62
N ARG A 78 -9.11 14.02 -6.09
CA ARG A 78 -9.32 14.42 -4.69
C ARG A 78 -10.80 14.68 -4.39
N GLU A 79 -11.46 15.44 -5.25
CA GLU A 79 -12.88 15.75 -5.11
C GLU A 79 -13.75 14.49 -5.16
N GLU A 80 -13.48 13.62 -6.13
CA GLU A 80 -14.19 12.33 -6.25
C GLU A 80 -13.93 11.41 -5.05
N THR A 81 -12.70 11.35 -4.57
CA THR A 81 -12.33 10.53 -3.40
C THR A 81 -13.07 11.00 -2.17
N LEU A 82 -13.10 12.31 -1.90
CA LEU A 82 -13.87 12.86 -0.78
C LEU A 82 -15.37 12.62 -0.94
N ALA A 83 -15.93 12.83 -2.13
CA ALA A 83 -17.34 12.56 -2.40
C ALA A 83 -17.69 11.08 -2.14
N ASN A 84 -16.83 10.16 -2.56
CA ASN A 84 -16.99 8.72 -2.31
C ASN A 84 -16.85 8.35 -0.83
N MET A 85 -15.89 8.94 -0.11
CA MET A 85 -15.73 8.73 1.33
C MET A 85 -16.97 9.22 2.10
N LYS A 86 -17.51 10.38 1.75
CA LYS A 86 -18.76 10.91 2.33
C LYS A 86 -19.94 10.00 2.04
N LYS A 87 -20.08 9.52 0.80
CA LYS A 87 -21.15 8.59 0.40
C LYS A 87 -21.09 7.28 1.17
N LYS A 88 -19.87 6.78 1.44
CA LYS A 88 -19.62 5.55 2.21
C LYS A 88 -19.66 5.77 3.73
N GLY A 89 -19.73 7.01 4.23
CA GLY A 89 -19.71 7.32 5.65
C GLY A 89 -18.33 7.16 6.32
N ILE A 90 -17.25 7.11 5.53
CA ILE A 90 -15.87 7.01 6.02
C ILE A 90 -15.44 8.30 6.72
N VAL A 91 -15.96 9.44 6.25
CA VAL A 91 -15.73 10.77 6.83
C VAL A 91 -17.07 11.50 7.04
N PRO A 92 -17.15 12.45 7.98
CA PRO A 92 -18.33 13.31 8.15
C PRO A 92 -18.75 14.02 6.84
N LYS A 93 -20.07 14.23 6.67
CA LYS A 93 -20.63 14.81 5.43
C LYS A 93 -20.15 16.24 5.13
N ASP A 94 -19.79 16.98 6.17
CA ASP A 94 -19.26 18.34 6.14
C ASP A 94 -17.73 18.40 6.04
N THR A 95 -17.04 17.26 5.93
CA THR A 95 -15.57 17.23 5.72
C THR A 95 -15.20 18.02 4.45
N GLU A 96 -14.17 18.86 4.53
CA GLU A 96 -13.67 19.62 3.39
C GLU A 96 -12.29 19.12 2.96
N LEU A 97 -11.96 19.28 1.68
CA LEU A 97 -10.60 19.05 1.21
C LEU A 97 -9.69 20.16 1.75
N THR A 98 -8.47 19.79 2.15
CA THR A 98 -7.45 20.79 2.41
C THR A 98 -7.04 21.48 1.11
N GLY A 99 -6.58 22.72 1.24
CA GLY A 99 -5.94 23.43 0.13
C GLY A 99 -4.74 22.65 -0.42
N ARG A 100 -4.43 22.90 -1.70
CA ARG A 100 -3.24 22.35 -2.34
C ARG A 100 -1.97 22.90 -1.64
N PRO A 101 -0.95 22.06 -1.39
CA PRO A 101 0.31 22.54 -0.83
C PRO A 101 0.98 23.57 -1.74
N GLU A 102 1.73 24.50 -1.15
CA GLU A 102 2.54 25.46 -1.89
C GLU A 102 3.56 24.74 -2.78
N GLY A 103 3.75 25.22 -4.02
CA GLY A 103 4.68 24.64 -4.98
C GLY A 103 4.13 23.46 -5.80
N VAL A 104 2.95 22.94 -5.46
CA VAL A 104 2.26 21.95 -6.31
C VAL A 104 1.33 22.69 -7.26
N GLU A 105 1.54 22.54 -8.57
CA GLU A 105 0.74 23.18 -9.60
C GLU A 105 -0.67 22.57 -9.70
N ALA A 106 -1.64 23.34 -10.21
CA ALA A 106 -2.94 22.78 -10.57
C ALA A 106 -2.79 21.84 -11.75
N TRP A 107 -3.54 20.74 -11.78
CA TRP A 107 -3.47 19.81 -12.91
C TRP A 107 -3.75 20.51 -14.23
N ASP A 108 -4.74 21.41 -14.27
CA ASP A 108 -5.15 22.10 -15.49
C ASP A 108 -4.07 23.05 -16.04
N ASP A 109 -3.20 23.58 -15.16
CA ASP A 109 -2.10 24.48 -15.52
C ASP A 109 -0.88 23.73 -16.09
N LEU A 110 -0.81 22.41 -15.90
CA LEU A 110 0.28 21.58 -16.44
C LEU A 110 0.25 21.52 -17.97
N ASN A 111 1.44 21.44 -18.56
CA ASN A 111 1.59 21.17 -19.98
C ASN A 111 1.30 19.70 -20.35
N GLU A 112 1.17 19.42 -21.65
CA GLU A 112 0.82 18.10 -22.16
C GLU A 112 1.83 17.00 -21.79
N THR A 113 3.13 17.32 -21.77
CA THR A 113 4.17 16.35 -21.39
C THR A 113 4.05 15.99 -19.92
N GLN A 114 3.85 16.98 -19.04
CA GLN A 114 3.62 16.77 -17.61
C GLN A 114 2.40 15.88 -17.39
N LYS A 115 1.24 16.25 -17.94
CA LYS A 115 -0.01 15.47 -17.81
C LYS A 115 0.19 14.01 -18.24
N LYS A 116 0.82 13.78 -19.39
CA LYS A 116 1.07 12.43 -19.92
C LYS A 116 2.02 11.60 -19.04
N VAL A 117 3.14 12.17 -18.62
CA VAL A 117 4.11 11.45 -17.78
C VAL A 117 3.54 11.18 -16.39
N TYR A 118 2.94 12.20 -15.76
CA TYR A 118 2.40 12.08 -14.41
C TYR A 118 1.23 11.10 -14.34
N ALA A 119 0.33 11.10 -15.33
CA ALA A 119 -0.76 10.12 -15.41
C ALA A 119 -0.20 8.71 -15.51
N ARG A 120 0.77 8.46 -16.41
CA ARG A 120 1.38 7.14 -16.57
C ARG A 120 2.06 6.64 -15.30
N LEU A 121 2.76 7.49 -14.56
CA LEU A 121 3.37 7.12 -13.29
C LEU A 121 2.31 6.68 -12.25
N MET A 122 1.13 7.32 -12.25
CA MET A 122 0.02 6.94 -11.38
C MET A 122 -0.69 5.66 -11.83
N GLU A 123 -0.79 5.41 -13.14
CA GLU A 123 -1.27 4.14 -13.68
C GLU A 123 -0.42 2.96 -13.20
N VAL A 124 0.90 3.13 -13.19
CA VAL A 124 1.84 2.11 -12.71
C VAL A 124 1.62 1.85 -11.22
N TYR A 125 1.49 2.90 -10.41
CA TYR A 125 1.18 2.77 -8.99
C TYR A 125 -0.15 2.04 -8.76
N ALA A 126 -1.21 2.42 -9.48
CA ALA A 126 -2.53 1.82 -9.34
C ALA A 126 -2.53 0.35 -9.77
N GLY A 127 -1.81 0.01 -10.84
CA GLY A 127 -1.55 -1.37 -11.22
C GLY A 127 -0.85 -2.16 -10.12
N PHE A 128 0.16 -1.58 -9.47
CA PHE A 128 0.88 -2.23 -8.38
C PHE A 128 0.01 -2.42 -7.13
N ALA A 129 -0.85 -1.45 -6.83
CA ALA A 129 -1.84 -1.55 -5.75
C ALA A 129 -2.83 -2.70 -6.01
N GLU A 130 -3.38 -2.81 -7.22
CA GLU A 130 -4.27 -3.91 -7.60
C GLU A 130 -3.55 -5.27 -7.59
N HIS A 131 -2.32 -5.34 -8.10
CA HIS A 131 -1.52 -6.57 -8.05
C HIS A 131 -1.32 -7.04 -6.60
N THR A 132 -1.02 -6.11 -5.70
CA THR A 132 -0.87 -6.40 -4.26
C THR A 132 -2.17 -6.89 -3.65
N ASP A 133 -3.30 -6.24 -3.96
CA ASP A 133 -4.63 -6.67 -3.51
C ASP A 133 -4.97 -8.08 -4.00
N ALA A 134 -4.63 -8.41 -5.26
CA ALA A 134 -4.78 -9.77 -5.78
C ALA A 134 -3.95 -10.80 -4.99
N GLN A 135 -2.74 -10.44 -4.52
CA GLN A 135 -1.94 -11.31 -3.67
C GLN A 135 -2.54 -11.48 -2.27
N VAL A 136 -3.15 -10.42 -1.72
CA VAL A 136 -3.90 -10.49 -0.46
C VAL A 136 -5.10 -11.43 -0.61
N MET A 137 -5.82 -11.36 -1.73
CA MET A 137 -6.95 -12.26 -2.01
C MET A 137 -6.50 -13.73 -2.02
N ARG A 138 -5.36 -14.05 -2.64
CA ARG A 138 -4.82 -15.43 -2.63
C ARG A 138 -4.55 -15.96 -1.22
N LEU A 139 -4.14 -15.11 -0.28
CA LEU A 139 -3.99 -15.50 1.13
C LEU A 139 -5.34 -15.78 1.78
N ILE A 140 -6.34 -14.93 1.52
CA ILE A 140 -7.71 -15.12 2.03
C ILE A 140 -8.29 -16.43 1.49
N GLU A 141 -8.22 -16.66 0.17
CA GLU A 141 -8.68 -17.89 -0.48
C GLU A 141 -8.00 -19.13 0.12
N ALA A 142 -6.68 -19.07 0.37
CA ALA A 142 -5.98 -20.20 1.00
C ALA A 142 -6.47 -20.50 2.43
N LEU A 143 -6.85 -19.47 3.21
CA LEU A 143 -7.44 -19.65 4.54
C LEU A 143 -8.85 -20.22 4.47
N GLU A 144 -9.65 -19.82 3.47
CA GLU A 144 -10.99 -20.34 3.20
C GLU A 144 -10.93 -21.81 2.75
N GLU A 145 -10.01 -22.15 1.84
CA GLU A 145 -9.82 -23.51 1.31
C GLU A 145 -9.48 -24.54 2.40
N ILE A 146 -8.65 -24.16 3.37
CA ILE A 146 -8.32 -25.01 4.52
C ILE A 146 -9.34 -24.88 5.67
N GLY A 147 -10.40 -24.07 5.49
CA GLY A 147 -11.52 -23.97 6.41
C GLY A 147 -11.23 -23.23 7.73
N VAL A 148 -10.22 -22.35 7.77
CA VAL A 148 -9.83 -21.62 9.00
C VAL A 148 -10.10 -20.12 8.95
N TYR A 149 -10.54 -19.56 7.81
CA TYR A 149 -10.77 -18.12 7.68
C TYR A 149 -11.72 -17.56 8.74
N ASP A 150 -12.82 -18.28 9.02
CA ASP A 150 -13.82 -17.82 9.99
C ASP A 150 -13.26 -17.68 11.42
N ASP A 151 -12.23 -18.45 11.75
CA ASP A 151 -11.53 -18.40 13.03
C ASP A 151 -10.22 -17.59 12.99
N THR A 152 -9.93 -16.93 11.88
CA THR A 152 -8.74 -16.09 11.71
C THR A 152 -9.07 -14.63 11.95
N LEU A 153 -8.35 -14.00 12.88
CA LEU A 153 -8.30 -12.54 12.97
C LEU A 153 -7.43 -11.99 11.84
N PHE A 154 -8.07 -11.54 10.77
CA PHE A 154 -7.40 -10.94 9.62
C PHE A 154 -7.36 -9.41 9.76
N ILE A 155 -6.15 -8.85 9.77
CA ILE A 155 -5.91 -7.42 9.89
C ILE A 155 -5.23 -6.93 8.61
N TYR A 156 -5.88 -6.02 7.90
CA TYR A 156 -5.32 -5.35 6.73
C TYR A 156 -5.12 -3.87 7.04
N ILE A 157 -3.87 -3.41 6.99
CA ILE A 157 -3.52 -2.00 7.13
C ILE A 157 -3.04 -1.50 5.77
N ALA A 158 -3.75 -0.54 5.19
CA ALA A 158 -3.45 0.05 3.91
C ALA A 158 -2.29 1.06 4.04
N GLY A 159 -1.06 0.54 4.14
CA GLY A 159 0.17 1.31 4.26
C GLY A 159 0.71 1.40 5.68
N ASP A 160 2.03 1.57 5.81
CA ASP A 160 2.75 1.78 7.08
C ASP A 160 2.91 3.28 7.43
N ASN A 161 2.65 4.15 6.47
CA ASN A 161 2.59 5.61 6.55
C ASN A 161 1.67 6.15 5.42
N GLY A 162 1.42 7.45 5.38
CA GLY A 162 0.66 8.05 4.28
C GLY A 162 1.41 8.03 2.94
N ALA A 163 0.76 8.45 1.84
CA ALA A 163 1.36 8.37 0.51
C ALA A 163 2.69 9.14 0.39
N SER A 164 3.59 8.62 -0.44
CA SER A 164 4.98 9.10 -0.55
C SER A 164 5.11 10.29 -1.51
N ALA A 165 5.77 11.35 -1.08
CA ALA A 165 6.10 12.52 -1.92
C ALA A 165 7.51 12.45 -2.54
N GLU A 166 8.23 11.34 -2.36
CA GLU A 166 9.67 11.25 -2.64
C GLU A 166 10.02 11.27 -4.13
N GLY A 167 9.03 11.17 -5.02
CA GLY A 167 9.19 11.44 -6.45
C GLY A 167 9.39 12.92 -6.80
N GLY A 168 9.26 13.85 -5.85
CA GLY A 168 9.41 15.28 -6.10
C GLY A 168 8.22 15.91 -6.86
N LEU A 169 8.41 17.11 -7.42
CA LEU A 169 7.35 17.83 -8.12
C LEU A 169 6.93 17.14 -9.43
N ASP A 170 7.90 16.55 -10.12
CA ASP A 170 7.73 15.98 -11.46
C ASP A 170 7.57 14.44 -11.47
N GLY A 171 7.76 13.78 -10.33
CA GLY A 171 8.01 12.36 -10.33
C GLY A 171 9.39 12.06 -10.91
N THR A 172 9.71 10.78 -11.05
CA THR A 172 11.03 10.36 -11.55
C THR A 172 10.96 9.02 -12.25
N PHE A 173 11.78 8.85 -13.29
CA PHE A 173 12.05 7.54 -13.87
C PHE A 173 13.01 6.74 -12.99
N ASN A 174 13.81 7.41 -12.16
CA ASN A 174 14.77 6.80 -11.26
C ASN A 174 14.88 7.57 -9.92
N GLU A 175 14.34 7.03 -8.84
CA GLU A 175 14.36 7.66 -7.50
C GLU A 175 15.77 7.79 -6.92
N LEU A 176 16.75 7.02 -7.41
CA LEU A 176 18.15 7.25 -7.03
C LEU A 176 18.65 8.62 -7.51
N MET A 177 18.12 9.16 -8.62
CA MET A 177 18.46 10.53 -9.05
C MET A 177 17.98 11.55 -8.02
N ALA A 178 16.72 11.42 -7.57
CA ALA A 178 16.14 12.30 -6.55
C ALA A 178 16.92 12.23 -5.23
N LEU A 179 17.26 11.02 -4.77
CA LEU A 179 18.07 10.81 -3.55
C LEU A 179 19.49 11.38 -3.64
N ASN A 180 20.02 11.56 -4.85
CA ASN A 180 21.33 12.17 -5.10
C ASN A 180 21.23 13.64 -5.56
N ALA A 181 20.07 14.27 -5.42
CA ALA A 181 19.81 15.66 -5.83
C ALA A 181 20.08 15.95 -7.33
N ILE A 182 19.89 14.94 -8.18
CA ILE A 182 19.98 15.07 -9.63
C ILE A 182 18.55 15.31 -10.15
N PRO A 183 18.28 16.44 -10.84
CA PRO A 183 16.96 16.73 -11.35
C PRO A 183 16.57 15.74 -12.46
N GLN A 184 15.30 15.36 -12.50
CA GLN A 184 14.72 14.59 -13.59
C GLN A 184 14.26 15.54 -14.69
N GLU A 185 14.74 15.34 -15.91
CA GLU A 185 14.19 16.01 -17.09
C GLU A 185 13.04 15.16 -17.66
N LEU A 186 11.81 15.71 -17.71
CA LEU A 186 10.64 14.97 -18.19
C LEU A 186 10.73 14.53 -19.65
N GLN A 187 11.49 15.28 -20.46
CA GLN A 187 11.75 14.92 -21.86
C GLN A 187 12.53 13.61 -21.99
N ASP A 188 13.31 13.24 -20.98
CA ASP A 188 14.00 11.95 -20.94
C ASP A 188 13.07 10.82 -20.50
N VAL A 189 11.99 11.13 -19.77
CA VAL A 189 11.01 10.13 -19.32
C VAL A 189 10.01 9.80 -20.44
N LEU A 190 9.58 10.80 -21.20
CA LEU A 190 8.58 10.66 -22.26
C LEU A 190 8.85 9.53 -23.29
N PRO A 191 10.08 9.33 -23.81
CA PRO A 191 10.37 8.22 -24.73
C PRO A 191 10.43 6.85 -24.04
N ARG A 192 10.44 6.80 -22.70
CA ARG A 192 10.58 5.59 -21.87
C ARG A 192 9.33 5.26 -21.07
N LEU A 193 8.17 5.83 -21.42
CA LEU A 193 6.91 5.59 -20.70
C LEU A 193 6.51 4.12 -20.63
N ASP A 194 6.87 3.34 -21.66
CA ASP A 194 6.59 1.91 -21.73
C ASP A 194 7.53 1.06 -20.85
N ASP A 195 8.66 1.62 -20.40
CA ASP A 195 9.59 0.96 -19.47
C ASP A 195 9.20 1.17 -18.00
N LEU A 196 8.34 2.15 -17.70
CA LEU A 196 7.83 2.41 -16.34
C LEU A 196 7.07 1.18 -15.82
N GLY A 197 7.31 0.80 -14.57
CA GLY A 197 6.78 -0.44 -14.01
C GLY A 197 7.68 -1.66 -14.22
N GLY A 198 8.60 -1.60 -15.17
CA GLY A 198 9.50 -2.71 -15.51
C GLY A 198 10.86 -2.65 -14.80
N PRO A 199 11.70 -3.68 -14.99
CA PRO A 199 12.99 -3.82 -14.32
C PRO A 199 14.03 -2.77 -14.74
N LYS A 200 13.75 -1.98 -15.79
CA LYS A 200 14.62 -0.90 -16.29
C LYS A 200 14.32 0.46 -15.67
N ALA A 201 13.18 0.59 -15.00
CA ALA A 201 12.77 1.81 -14.34
C ALA A 201 12.99 1.69 -12.84
N PHE A 202 13.21 2.82 -12.18
CA PHE A 202 13.25 2.91 -10.73
C PHE A 202 12.28 4.03 -10.30
N ASN A 203 11.04 3.97 -10.81
CA ASN A 203 10.17 5.13 -10.94
C ASN A 203 9.31 5.44 -9.72
N HIS A 204 8.98 6.73 -9.55
CA HIS A 204 8.07 7.25 -8.52
C HIS A 204 7.16 8.34 -9.12
N TYR A 205 5.91 8.42 -8.68
CA TYR A 205 4.95 9.46 -9.09
C TYR A 205 5.24 10.83 -8.42
N PRO A 206 4.79 11.95 -9.01
CA PRO A 206 4.91 13.30 -8.44
C PRO A 206 4.08 13.52 -7.16
N VAL A 207 4.50 14.49 -6.35
CA VAL A 207 3.85 14.88 -5.08
C VAL A 207 2.36 15.21 -5.23
N GLY A 208 1.92 15.68 -6.40
CA GLY A 208 0.50 15.93 -6.67
C GLY A 208 -0.36 14.68 -6.46
N TRP A 209 0.14 13.50 -6.87
CA TRP A 209 -0.52 12.22 -6.63
C TRP A 209 -0.42 11.75 -5.18
N ALA A 210 0.69 12.00 -4.50
CA ALA A 210 0.82 11.74 -3.07
C ALA A 210 -0.25 12.49 -2.27
N HIS A 211 -0.39 13.79 -2.56
CA HIS A 211 -1.41 14.63 -1.94
C HIS A 211 -2.82 14.17 -2.31
N ALA A 212 -3.02 13.69 -3.54
CA ALA A 212 -4.31 13.17 -3.97
C ALA A 212 -4.75 11.96 -3.13
N MET A 213 -3.85 11.01 -2.95
CA MET A 213 -4.10 9.77 -2.20
C MET A 213 -4.30 9.99 -0.71
N ASN A 214 -3.74 11.05 -0.14
CA ASN A 214 -3.92 11.41 1.27
C ASN A 214 -5.20 12.20 1.53
N SER A 215 -6.09 12.34 0.55
CA SER A 215 -7.36 13.04 0.73
C SER A 215 -8.13 12.51 1.96
N PRO A 216 -8.71 13.40 2.80
CA PRO A 216 -8.80 14.85 2.64
C PRO A 216 -7.65 15.64 3.30
N TYR A 217 -6.59 14.97 3.76
CA TYR A 217 -5.61 15.53 4.69
C TYR A 217 -4.47 16.30 4.00
N GLN A 218 -3.79 17.12 4.81
CA GLN A 218 -2.56 17.79 4.43
C GLN A 218 -1.38 16.84 4.52
N TRP A 219 -0.38 17.10 3.68
CA TRP A 219 0.93 16.46 3.70
C TRP A 219 0.92 14.96 3.39
N THR A 220 2.08 14.35 3.59
CA THR A 220 2.48 13.05 3.04
C THR A 220 3.39 12.32 4.03
N LYS A 221 3.85 11.12 3.65
CA LYS A 221 4.96 10.42 4.30
C LYS A 221 6.06 11.38 4.74
N GLN A 222 6.72 11.05 5.86
CA GLN A 222 7.77 11.84 6.55
C GLN A 222 7.25 13.06 7.35
N VAL A 223 5.98 13.45 7.20
CA VAL A 223 5.39 14.56 7.97
C VAL A 223 4.50 14.04 9.09
N ALA A 224 5.11 13.61 10.20
CA ALA A 224 4.41 12.98 11.33
C ALA A 224 3.40 13.90 12.05
N SER A 225 3.50 15.22 11.86
CA SER A 225 2.61 16.21 12.49
C SER A 225 1.23 16.30 11.85
N HIS A 226 0.98 15.63 10.71
CA HIS A 226 -0.28 15.72 9.97
C HIS A 226 -0.83 14.34 9.61
N PHE A 227 -2.16 14.26 9.47
CA PHE A 227 -2.82 12.99 9.15
C PHE A 227 -2.53 12.47 7.75
N GLY A 228 -2.13 13.30 6.78
CA GLY A 228 -1.67 12.80 5.48
C GLY A 228 -0.33 12.05 5.57
N GLY A 229 0.41 12.18 6.69
CA GLY A 229 1.60 11.37 6.95
C GLY A 229 1.35 10.14 7.82
N THR A 230 0.27 10.12 8.59
CA THR A 230 0.08 9.16 9.71
C THR A 230 -1.22 8.38 9.69
N ARG A 231 -2.25 8.80 8.94
CA ARG A 231 -3.57 8.17 8.96
C ARG A 231 -3.75 7.24 7.76
N ASN A 232 -3.77 5.95 8.04
CA ASN A 232 -4.02 4.90 7.06
C ASN A 232 -5.39 4.25 7.25
N GLY A 233 -5.92 3.70 6.16
CA GLY A 233 -7.11 2.85 6.22
C GLY A 233 -6.76 1.50 6.86
N MET A 234 -7.66 0.97 7.68
CA MET A 234 -7.54 -0.38 8.25
C MET A 234 -8.86 -1.11 8.12
N ALA A 235 -8.80 -2.37 7.69
CA ALA A 235 -9.91 -3.30 7.70
C ALA A 235 -9.57 -4.48 8.61
N LEU A 236 -10.56 -4.97 9.34
CA LEU A 236 -10.39 -6.06 10.28
C LEU A 236 -11.57 -7.01 10.14
N SER A 237 -11.27 -8.30 10.01
CA SER A 237 -12.25 -9.39 9.85
C SER A 237 -11.91 -10.51 10.82
N TRP A 238 -12.92 -10.99 11.55
CA TRP A 238 -12.83 -12.22 12.32
C TRP A 238 -14.25 -12.77 12.46
N PRO A 239 -14.69 -13.64 11.55
CA PRO A 239 -16.10 -14.04 11.49
C PRO A 239 -16.65 -14.61 12.80
N ASN A 240 -15.88 -15.44 13.50
CA ASN A 240 -16.26 -16.06 14.77
C ASN A 240 -16.17 -15.12 15.97
N GLY A 241 -15.23 -14.16 15.99
CA GLY A 241 -15.03 -13.27 17.13
C GLY A 241 -15.74 -11.92 17.04
N ILE A 242 -16.07 -11.44 15.83
CA ILE A 242 -16.63 -10.11 15.62
C ILE A 242 -18.03 -10.19 15.00
N LYS A 243 -19.02 -9.77 15.79
CA LYS A 243 -20.43 -9.71 15.38
C LYS A 243 -20.71 -8.63 14.34
N ALA A 244 -20.01 -7.50 14.41
CA ALA A 244 -20.13 -6.39 13.48
C ALA A 244 -19.72 -6.81 12.07
N LYS A 245 -20.49 -6.43 11.05
CA LYS A 245 -20.18 -6.72 9.63
C LYS A 245 -20.33 -5.43 8.81
N GLY A 246 -19.25 -5.02 8.14
CA GLY A 246 -19.24 -3.81 7.31
C GLY A 246 -19.43 -2.50 8.09
N GLU A 247 -19.28 -2.52 9.41
CA GLU A 247 -19.38 -1.32 10.25
C GLU A 247 -18.11 -0.45 10.14
N ILE A 248 -18.30 0.86 10.10
CA ILE A 248 -17.20 1.83 10.15
C ILE A 248 -16.97 2.25 11.61
N ARG A 249 -15.73 2.12 12.07
CA ARG A 249 -15.28 2.57 13.40
C ARG A 249 -14.58 3.91 13.26
N GLN A 250 -14.96 4.89 14.08
CA GLN A 250 -14.42 6.26 14.03
C GLN A 250 -13.59 6.62 15.27
N GLN A 251 -13.50 5.72 16.25
CA GLN A 251 -12.67 5.92 17.42
C GLN A 251 -11.21 6.11 16.99
N PHE A 252 -10.48 6.90 17.76
CA PHE A 252 -9.05 7.04 17.56
C PHE A 252 -8.36 5.71 17.94
N HIS A 253 -7.47 5.24 17.08
CA HIS A 253 -6.64 4.07 17.30
C HIS A 253 -5.23 4.38 16.80
N HIS A 254 -4.25 3.64 17.31
CA HIS A 254 -2.85 3.71 16.93
C HIS A 254 -2.30 2.31 16.67
N VAL A 255 -1.25 2.19 15.85
CA VAL A 255 -0.66 0.87 15.49
C VAL A 255 -0.17 0.08 16.71
N ILE A 256 0.14 0.76 17.81
CA ILE A 256 0.54 0.13 19.07
C ILE A 256 -0.59 -0.69 19.72
N ASP A 257 -1.85 -0.41 19.35
CA ASP A 257 -3.02 -1.12 19.88
C ASP A 257 -3.17 -2.53 19.27
N ILE A 258 -2.45 -2.85 18.19
CA ILE A 258 -2.52 -4.14 17.51
C ILE A 258 -1.97 -5.28 18.37
N VAL A 259 -0.81 -5.08 19.02
CA VAL A 259 -0.19 -6.11 19.85
C VAL A 259 -1.06 -6.51 21.05
N PRO A 260 -1.55 -5.59 21.91
CA PRO A 260 -2.42 -5.98 23.01
C PRO A 260 -3.71 -6.63 22.52
N THR A 261 -4.26 -6.21 21.37
CA THR A 261 -5.42 -6.86 20.75
C THR A 261 -5.12 -8.32 20.38
N ILE A 262 -3.99 -8.60 19.72
CA ILE A 262 -3.59 -9.97 19.35
C ILE A 262 -3.37 -10.83 20.60
N LEU A 263 -2.73 -10.29 21.64
CA LEU A 263 -2.50 -11.01 22.89
C LEU A 263 -3.82 -11.36 23.59
N GLU A 264 -4.75 -10.41 23.67
CA GLU A 264 -6.09 -10.63 24.25
C GLU A 264 -6.83 -11.74 23.49
N VAL A 265 -6.83 -11.68 22.16
CA VAL A 265 -7.47 -12.68 21.28
C VAL A 265 -6.85 -14.06 21.45
N ALA A 266 -5.52 -14.12 21.60
CA ALA A 266 -4.78 -15.36 21.83
C ALA A 266 -4.88 -15.88 23.28
N GLY A 267 -5.52 -15.15 24.19
CA GLY A 267 -5.58 -15.49 25.61
C GLY A 267 -4.22 -15.43 26.30
N LEU A 268 -3.29 -14.61 25.79
CA LEU A 268 -1.94 -14.46 26.29
C LEU A 268 -1.82 -13.20 27.16
N PRO A 269 -1.04 -13.25 28.27
CA PRO A 269 -0.78 -12.07 29.08
C PRO A 269 0.12 -11.08 28.34
N GLU A 270 -0.04 -9.79 28.63
CA GLU A 270 0.94 -8.78 28.21
C GLU A 270 2.29 -9.07 28.88
N PRO A 271 3.41 -8.98 28.12
CA PRO A 271 4.73 -9.15 28.72
C PRO A 271 5.00 -8.04 29.73
N TYR A 272 5.36 -8.41 30.95
CA TYR A 272 5.88 -7.46 31.94
C TYR A 272 7.40 -7.43 31.85
N MET A 273 7.99 -6.25 32.03
CA MET A 273 9.44 -6.11 32.20
C MET A 273 9.84 -6.86 33.47
N GLY A 274 10.45 -8.03 33.32
CA GLY A 274 11.09 -8.72 34.43
C GLY A 274 12.21 -7.84 34.99
N GLN A 275 12.32 -7.75 36.32
CA GLN A 275 13.53 -7.23 36.94
C GLN A 275 14.66 -8.21 36.59
N TRP A 276 15.49 -7.85 35.62
CA TRP A 276 16.80 -8.47 35.48
C TRP A 276 17.54 -8.14 36.77
N ALA A 277 17.75 -9.14 37.63
CA ALA A 277 18.65 -9.00 38.77
C ALA A 277 20.02 -8.62 38.20
N SER A 278 20.43 -7.38 38.49
CA SER A 278 21.76 -6.85 38.19
C SER A 278 22.85 -7.66 38.87
#